data_AF-A0A383EUC3-F1
#
_entry.id   AF-A0A383EUC3-F1
#
_cell.length_a   1.000
_cell.length_b   1.000
_cell.length_c   1.000
_cell.angle_alpha   90.00
_cell.angle_beta   90.00
_cell.angle_gamma   90.00
#
_symmetry.space_group_name_H-M   'P 1'
#
loop_
_entity.id
_entity.type
_entity.pdbx_description
1 polymer ?
#
loop_
_entity_poly.entity_id
_entity_poly.type
_entity_poly.pdbx_seq_one_letter_code
_entity_poly.pdbx_strand_id
1 'polypeptide(L)' 'VPAVHLGAAVIRELVKRAGIHTEDVDEVIMGNVLSAGIGQAPARQAVIF' A
#
# COMPACT_ATOMS: atom_id res chain seq x y z
N VAL A 1 14.08 3.08 -5.25
CA VAL A 1 13.13 2.41 -4.33
C VAL A 1 11.82 2.21 -5.08
N PRO A 2 11.29 0.98 -5.21
CA PRO A 2 10.01 0.74 -5.88
C PRO A 2 8.84 1.47 -5.20
N ALA A 3 7.91 2.04 -5.97
CA ALA A 3 6.77 2.81 -5.44
C ALA A 3 5.91 1.99 -4.44
N VAL A 4 5.76 0.69 -4.70
CA VAL A 4 5.02 -0.26 -3.85
C VAL A 4 5.61 -0.42 -2.45
N HIS A 5 6.94 -0.37 -2.29
CA HIS A 5 7.58 -0.42 -0.97
C HIS A 5 7.36 0.86 -0.17
N LEU A 6 7.31 2.01 -0.85
CA LEU A 6 6.97 3.28 -0.20
C LEU A 6 5.51 3.27 0.24
N GLY A 7 4.60 2.78 -0.61
CA GLY A 7 3.19 2.59 -0.27
C GLY A 7 3.01 1.71 0.96
N ALA A 8 3.68 0.56 1.02
CA ALA A 8 3.65 -0.35 2.16
C ALA A 8 4.10 0.30 3.47
N ALA A 9 5.22 1.03 3.45
CA ALA A 9 5.73 1.73 4.63
C ALA A 9 4.71 2.76 5.15
N VAL A 10 4.07 3.51 4.25
CA VAL A 10 3.06 4.50 4.60
C VAL A 10 1.80 3.84 5.16
N ILE A 11 1.30 2.76 4.53
CA ILE A 11 0.10 2.03 4.98
C ILE A 11 0.31 1.49 6.40
N ARG A 12 1.45 0.84 6.68
CA ARG A 12 1.77 0.28 7.99
C ARG A 12 1.78 1.36 9.09
N GLU A 13 2.40 2.50 8.81
CA GLU A 13 2.48 3.60 9.75
C GLU A 13 1.12 4.31 9.92
N LEU A 14 0.33 4.43 8.84
CA LEU A 14 -1.01 5.01 8.88
C LEU A 14 -1.94 4.19 9.80
N VAL A 15 -2.00 2.87 9.63
CA VAL A 15 -2.80 1.97 10.48
C VAL A 15 -2.42 2.14 11.95
N LYS A 16 -1.11 2.15 12.24
CA LYS A 16 -0.60 2.38 13.60
C LYS A 16 -1.02 3.73 14.17
N ARG A 17 -0.94 4.81 13.38
CA ARG A 17 -1.37 6.16 13.81
C ARG A 17 -2.87 6.30 13.98
N ALA A 18 -3.64 5.60 13.17
CA ALA A 18 -5.09 5.55 13.26
C ALA A 18 -5.57 4.73 14.46
N GLY A 19 -4.71 3.87 15.03
CA GLY A 19 -5.05 3.05 16.20
C GLY A 19 -6.06 1.94 15.86
N ILE A 20 -6.11 1.53 14.60
CA ILE A 20 -6.98 0.46 14.09
C ILE A 20 -6.16 -0.79 13.79
N HIS A 21 -6.83 -1.91 13.63
CA HIS A 21 -6.22 -3.14 13.16
C HIS A 21 -6.23 -3.21 11.62
N THR A 22 -5.33 -4.02 11.06
CA THR A 22 -5.27 -4.25 9.60
C THR A 22 -6.55 -4.88 9.05
N GLU A 23 -7.19 -5.73 9.85
CA GLU A 23 -8.45 -6.40 9.55
C GLU A 23 -9.66 -5.46 9.55
N ASP A 24 -9.53 -4.25 10.10
CA ASP A 24 -10.57 -3.21 10.04
C ASP A 24 -10.58 -2.46 8.70
N VAL A 25 -9.61 -2.73 7.81
CA VAL A 25 -9.49 -2.08 6.49
C VAL A 25 -10.08 -2.97 5.41
N ASP A 26 -11.23 -2.57 4.88
CA ASP A 26 -11.92 -3.32 3.81
C ASP A 26 -11.20 -3.22 2.46
N GLU A 27 -10.71 -2.03 2.10
CA GLU A 27 -10.13 -1.76 0.78
C GLU A 27 -8.99 -0.74 0.85
N VAL A 28 -7.99 -0.92 -0.02
CA VAL A 28 -6.91 0.06 -0.24
C VAL A 28 -6.90 0.48 -1.70
N ILE A 29 -7.15 1.77 -1.92
CA ILE A 29 -7.07 2.40 -3.23
C ILE A 29 -5.80 3.25 -3.28
N MET A 30 -4.89 2.92 -4.19
CA MET A 30 -3.61 3.63 -4.34
C MET A 30 -3.43 4.11 -5.78
N GLY A 31 -3.27 5.43 -5.95
CA GLY A 31 -2.96 6.03 -7.24
C GLY A 31 -1.50 5.80 -7.63
N ASN A 32 -1.27 5.33 -8.87
CA ASN A 32 0.08 5.19 -9.44
C ASN A 32 0.06 5.47 -10.95
N VAL A 33 0.68 6.57 -11.37
CA VAL A 33 0.65 7.05 -12.76
C VAL A 33 1.61 6.27 -13.66
N LEU A 34 2.83 6.00 -13.19
CA LEU A 34 3.85 5.29 -13.95
C LEU A 34 3.98 3.86 -13.43
N SER A 35 3.37 2.90 -14.11
CA SER A 35 3.28 1.49 -13.68
C SER A 35 4.26 0.54 -14.37
N ALA A 36 5.00 1.02 -15.38
CA ALA A 36 5.94 0.19 -16.15
C ALA A 36 6.99 -0.45 -15.23
N GLY A 37 7.14 -1.77 -15.31
CA GLY A 37 8.15 -2.52 -14.55
C GLY A 37 7.83 -2.77 -13.06
N ILE A 38 6.66 -2.36 -12.56
CA ILE A 38 6.26 -2.53 -11.15
C ILE A 38 5.56 -3.88 -10.89
N GLY A 39 5.12 -4.57 -11.96
CA GLY A 39 4.37 -5.83 -11.85
C GLY A 39 2.85 -5.61 -11.67
N GLN A 40 2.13 -6.68 -11.36
CA GLN A 40 0.67 -6.67 -11.35
C GLN A 40 0.09 -6.00 -10.10
N ALA A 41 -1.00 -5.25 -10.27
CA ALA A 41 -1.77 -4.63 -9.19
C ALA A 41 -0.91 -3.91 -8.11
N PRO A 42 -0.29 -2.75 -8.43
CA PRO A 42 0.58 -2.04 -7.51
C PRO A 42 -0.04 -1.72 -6.14
N ALA A 43 -1.34 -1.42 -6.09
CA ALA A 43 -2.06 -1.19 -4.82
C ALA A 43 -2.07 -2.45 -3.95
N ARG A 44 -2.33 -3.62 -4.56
CA ARG A 44 -2.32 -4.91 -3.86
C ARG A 44 -0.93 -5.27 -3.36
N GLN A 45 0.11 -4.99 -4.16
CA GLN A 45 1.50 -5.17 -3.74
C GLN A 45 1.84 -4.33 -2.50
N ALA A 46 1.43 -3.05 -2.48
CA ALA A 46 1.66 -2.16 -1.34
C ALA A 46 0.97 -2.63 -0.05
N VAL A 47 -0.13 -3.39 -0.14
CA VAL A 47 -0.79 -3.98 1.03
C VAL A 47 -0.07 -5.22 1.56
N ILE A 48 0.58 -6.00 0.68
CA ILE A 48 1.23 -7.27 1.03
C ILE A 48 2.67 -7.07 1.53
N PHE A 49 3.38 -6.08 1.01
CA PHE A 49 4.78 -5.79 1.38
C PHE A 49 4.92 -5.16 2.77
#